data_AF-A0A2S4L7J2-F1
#
_entry.id   AF-A0A2S4L7J2-F1
#
_cell.length_a   1.000
_cell.length_b   1.000
_cell.length_c   1.000
_cell.angle_alpha   90.00
_cell.angle_beta   90.00
_cell.angle_gamma   90.00
#
_symmetry.space_group_name_H-M   'P 1'
#
loop_
_entity.id
_entity.type
_entity.pdbx_description
1 polymer ?
#
loop_
_entity_poly.entity_id
_entity_poly.type
_entity_poly.pdbx_seq_one_letter_code
_entity_poly.pdbx_strand_id
1 'polypeptide(L)'
;DAAAAASHADRQGLKAAYAAQARGKSNAEARAVARRLLGRDVFFDWDAPRTREGYYRLQGGCDCAINRAIAYGPYCDAVWMESKLPDFAQAKEFADGVRAAIPHQKLAYNLSPSFNWKTAMPRADQETYIRRLASLGYCWQFITLAGLHTTALISDRFARAYSQVGMRAYGELVQEPEMELGVDVVKHQKWSGAAYVDELQKMVTGGVSSTAAMGKGVTEDQFH
;
A
#
# COMPACT_ATOMS: atom_id res chain seq x y z
N ASP A 1 -11.73 -50.00 1.81
CA ASP A 1 -10.41 -50.48 2.27
C ASP A 1 -9.46 -50.97 1.17
N ALA A 2 -9.08 -50.13 0.19
CA ALA A 2 -7.97 -50.44 -0.75
C ALA A 2 -6.70 -49.61 -0.49
N ALA A 3 -6.81 -48.47 0.19
CA ALA A 3 -5.66 -47.63 0.57
C ALA A 3 -4.98 -48.10 1.88
N ALA A 4 -5.61 -49.04 2.60
CA ALA A 4 -5.08 -49.61 3.83
C ALA A 4 -3.91 -50.59 3.58
N ALA A 5 -3.76 -51.11 2.35
CA ALA A 5 -2.77 -52.15 2.00
C ALA A 5 -1.49 -51.63 1.29
N ALA A 6 -1.40 -50.33 0.97
CA ALA A 6 -0.23 -49.76 0.29
C ALA A 6 0.90 -49.43 1.29
N SER A 7 2.13 -49.84 0.97
CA SER A 7 3.33 -49.52 1.75
C SER A 7 3.56 -48.00 1.82
N HIS A 8 4.29 -47.52 2.84
CA HIS A 8 4.56 -46.09 3.00
C HIS A 8 5.29 -45.47 1.79
N ALA A 9 6.14 -46.24 1.11
CA ALA A 9 6.86 -45.83 -0.10
C ALA A 9 5.91 -45.63 -1.30
N ASP A 10 4.92 -46.50 -1.46
CA ASP A 10 3.90 -46.40 -2.52
C ASP A 10 3.02 -45.14 -2.36
N ARG A 11 2.70 -44.78 -1.11
CA ARG A 11 1.93 -43.55 -0.81
C ARG A 11 2.68 -42.26 -1.17
N GLN A 12 3.99 -42.20 -0.95
CA GLN A 12 4.79 -41.02 -1.33
C GLN A 12 4.91 -40.90 -2.85
N GLY A 13 5.13 -42.01 -3.55
CA GLY A 13 5.15 -42.05 -5.02
C GLY A 13 3.84 -41.56 -5.63
N LEU A 14 2.70 -42.06 -5.13
CA LEU A 14 1.37 -41.64 -5.60
C LEU A 14 1.09 -40.15 -5.35
N LYS A 15 1.49 -39.61 -4.19
CA LYS A 15 1.36 -38.17 -3.89
C LYS A 15 2.16 -37.31 -4.86
N ALA A 16 3.43 -37.68 -5.10
CA ALA A 16 4.29 -36.95 -6.03
C ALA A 16 3.76 -37.00 -7.46
N ALA A 17 3.30 -38.18 -7.90
CA ALA A 17 2.70 -38.37 -9.22
C ALA A 17 1.43 -37.52 -9.40
N TYR A 18 0.54 -37.49 -8.40
CA TYR A 18 -0.66 -36.64 -8.44
C TYR A 18 -0.28 -35.16 -8.51
N ALA A 19 0.62 -34.69 -7.63
CA ALA A 19 1.04 -33.30 -7.59
C ALA A 19 1.64 -32.84 -8.92
N ALA A 20 2.49 -33.65 -9.55
CA ALA A 20 3.09 -33.34 -10.84
C ALA A 20 2.04 -33.31 -11.98
N GLN A 21 1.10 -34.27 -11.99
CA GLN A 21 0.15 -34.41 -13.10
C GLN A 21 -1.09 -33.52 -12.99
N ALA A 22 -1.44 -33.04 -11.79
CA ALA A 22 -2.64 -32.22 -11.55
C ALA A 22 -2.34 -30.72 -11.45
N ARG A 23 -1.06 -30.32 -11.29
CA ARG A 23 -0.68 -28.91 -11.15
C ARG A 23 -1.15 -28.07 -12.33
N GLY A 24 -1.85 -26.96 -12.04
CA GLY A 24 -2.36 -26.02 -13.03
C GLY A 24 -3.58 -26.49 -13.83
N LYS A 25 -4.13 -27.67 -13.53
CA LYS A 25 -5.33 -28.20 -14.21
C LYS A 25 -6.62 -27.79 -13.54
N SER A 26 -7.73 -27.87 -14.27
CA SER A 26 -9.07 -27.71 -13.71
C SER A 26 -9.39 -28.81 -12.68
N ASN A 27 -10.36 -28.56 -11.81
CA ASN A 27 -10.83 -29.54 -10.83
C ASN A 27 -11.35 -30.84 -11.51
N ALA A 28 -11.99 -30.74 -12.67
CA ALA A 28 -12.48 -31.91 -13.41
C ALA A 28 -11.33 -32.81 -13.88
N GLU A 29 -10.28 -32.21 -14.45
CA GLU A 29 -9.08 -32.92 -14.88
C GLU A 29 -8.29 -33.50 -13.70
N ALA A 30 -8.14 -32.74 -12.62
CA ALA A 30 -7.48 -33.20 -11.40
C ALA A 30 -8.18 -34.43 -10.80
N ARG A 31 -9.53 -34.46 -10.81
CA ARG A 31 -10.30 -35.64 -10.42
C ARG A 31 -10.07 -36.84 -11.33
N ALA A 32 -9.98 -36.64 -12.64
CA ALA A 32 -9.65 -37.72 -13.57
C ALA A 32 -8.26 -38.31 -13.29
N VAL A 33 -7.27 -37.46 -12.97
CA VAL A 33 -5.94 -37.91 -12.53
C VAL A 33 -6.03 -38.71 -11.23
N ALA A 34 -6.75 -38.20 -10.22
CA ALA A 34 -6.95 -38.90 -8.95
C ALA A 34 -7.62 -40.26 -9.12
N ARG A 35 -8.69 -40.35 -9.92
CA ARG A 35 -9.40 -41.60 -10.22
C ARG A 35 -8.47 -42.64 -10.83
N ARG A 36 -7.64 -42.24 -11.79
CA ARG A 36 -6.67 -43.14 -12.44
C ARG A 36 -5.59 -43.63 -11.48
N LEU A 37 -5.10 -42.77 -10.58
CA LEU A 37 -4.05 -43.14 -9.62
C LEU A 37 -4.57 -43.95 -8.43
N LEU A 38 -5.80 -43.68 -7.97
CA LEU A 38 -6.37 -44.26 -6.76
C LEU A 38 -7.38 -45.39 -7.04
N GLY A 39 -7.78 -45.58 -8.30
CA GLY A 39 -8.81 -46.55 -8.72
C GLY A 39 -10.23 -46.22 -8.26
N ARG A 40 -10.46 -45.02 -7.69
CA ARG A 40 -11.75 -44.59 -7.14
C ARG A 40 -11.89 -43.08 -7.14
N ASP A 41 -13.13 -42.61 -7.07
CA ASP A 41 -13.41 -41.19 -6.87
C ASP A 41 -13.22 -40.77 -5.42
N VAL A 42 -12.57 -39.61 -5.24
CA VAL A 42 -12.45 -38.94 -3.95
C VAL A 42 -13.65 -38.01 -3.78
N PHE A 43 -14.35 -38.16 -2.66
CA PHE A 43 -15.43 -37.24 -2.30
C PHE A 43 -14.85 -35.84 -2.06
N PHE A 44 -15.41 -34.85 -2.74
CA PHE A 44 -15.11 -33.44 -2.56
C PHE A 44 -16.31 -32.65 -3.06
N ASP A 45 -16.81 -31.72 -2.25
CA ASP A 45 -17.91 -30.83 -2.61
C ASP A 45 -17.58 -29.43 -2.08
N TRP A 46 -17.41 -28.50 -3.00
CA TRP A 46 -17.04 -27.11 -2.75
C TRP A 46 -18.25 -26.18 -2.87
N ASP A 47 -19.41 -26.69 -3.31
CA ASP A 47 -20.71 -26.00 -3.28
C ASP A 47 -21.38 -26.12 -1.90
N ALA A 48 -21.18 -27.24 -1.20
CA ALA A 48 -21.71 -27.47 0.15
C ALA A 48 -21.30 -26.40 1.20
N PRO A 49 -20.03 -25.92 1.27
CA PRO A 49 -19.61 -24.93 2.27
C PRO A 49 -19.84 -23.46 1.86
N ARG A 50 -20.67 -23.18 0.85
CA ARG A 50 -20.92 -21.79 0.40
C ARG A 50 -21.53 -20.93 1.51
N THR A 51 -21.28 -19.63 1.44
CA THR A 51 -21.93 -18.68 2.35
C THR A 51 -23.42 -18.54 2.01
N ARG A 52 -24.19 -17.87 2.88
CA ARG A 52 -25.63 -17.60 2.62
C ARG A 52 -25.84 -16.75 1.37
N GLU A 53 -24.84 -15.92 1.04
CA GLU A 53 -24.80 -15.06 -0.13
C GLU A 53 -24.34 -15.82 -1.39
N GLY A 54 -23.96 -17.10 -1.26
CA GLY A 54 -23.54 -17.95 -2.38
C GLY A 54 -22.04 -17.94 -2.68
N TYR A 55 -21.19 -17.33 -1.84
CA TYR A 55 -19.75 -17.27 -2.08
C TYR A 55 -19.04 -18.58 -1.72
N TYR A 56 -18.04 -18.93 -2.53
CA TYR A 56 -17.16 -20.06 -2.27
C TYR A 56 -16.13 -19.74 -1.18
N ARG A 57 -15.65 -20.79 -0.49
CA ARG A 57 -14.53 -20.68 0.43
C ARG A 57 -13.21 -20.67 -0.34
N LEU A 58 -12.34 -19.72 -0.01
CA LEU A 58 -11.04 -19.56 -0.64
C LEU A 58 -9.93 -19.71 0.42
N GLN A 59 -8.96 -20.58 0.14
CA GLN A 59 -7.69 -20.58 0.85
C GLN A 59 -6.81 -19.48 0.25
N GLY A 60 -6.79 -18.31 0.92
CA GLY A 60 -5.89 -17.22 0.58
C GLY A 60 -4.44 -17.49 1.01
N GLY A 61 -3.57 -16.51 0.83
CA GLY A 61 -2.15 -16.61 1.19
C GLY A 61 -1.24 -16.09 0.08
N CYS A 62 0.07 -16.08 0.34
CA CYS A 62 1.08 -15.59 -0.59
C CYS A 62 1.07 -16.37 -1.91
N ASP A 63 0.99 -17.71 -1.86
CA ASP A 63 0.87 -18.56 -3.05
C ASP A 63 -0.32 -18.17 -3.95
N CYS A 64 -1.48 -17.92 -3.33
CA CYS A 64 -2.70 -17.52 -4.05
C CYS A 64 -2.52 -16.13 -4.70
N ALA A 65 -1.85 -15.21 -4.00
CA ALA A 65 -1.53 -13.88 -4.51
C ALA A 65 -0.51 -13.93 -5.66
N ILE A 66 0.57 -14.72 -5.55
CA ILE A 66 1.56 -14.93 -6.61
C ILE A 66 0.88 -15.49 -7.85
N ASN A 67 0.03 -16.52 -7.70
CA ASN A 67 -0.70 -17.11 -8.82
C ASN A 67 -1.56 -16.08 -9.57
N ARG A 68 -2.26 -15.21 -8.82
CA ARG A 68 -3.05 -14.11 -9.41
C ARG A 68 -2.16 -13.04 -10.05
N ALA A 69 -1.10 -12.63 -9.38
CA ALA A 69 -0.16 -11.63 -9.86
C ALA A 69 0.49 -12.04 -11.19
N ILE A 70 0.88 -13.30 -11.34
CA ILE A 70 1.41 -13.84 -12.60
C ILE A 70 0.35 -13.76 -13.71
N ALA A 71 -0.90 -14.09 -13.40
CA ALA A 71 -2.00 -13.98 -14.37
C ALA A 71 -2.31 -12.51 -14.75
N TYR A 72 -2.13 -11.56 -13.83
CA TYR A 72 -2.38 -10.14 -14.06
C TYR A 72 -1.22 -9.41 -14.73
N GLY A 73 0.02 -9.86 -14.54
CA GLY A 73 1.24 -9.20 -14.99
C GLY A 73 1.23 -8.75 -16.46
N PRO A 74 0.79 -9.57 -17.44
CA PRO A 74 0.72 -9.16 -18.84
C PRO A 74 -0.22 -7.97 -19.13
N TYR A 75 -1.08 -7.59 -18.18
CA TYR A 75 -2.11 -6.57 -18.33
C TYR A 75 -1.94 -5.38 -17.38
N CYS A 76 -0.83 -5.31 -16.64
CA CYS A 76 -0.57 -4.19 -15.73
C CYS A 76 0.92 -3.83 -15.67
N ASP A 77 1.19 -2.52 -15.60
CA ASP A 77 2.56 -2.01 -15.52
C ASP A 77 3.25 -2.34 -14.19
N ALA A 78 2.45 -2.46 -13.13
CA ALA A 78 2.90 -2.81 -11.79
C ALA A 78 1.87 -3.66 -11.05
N VAL A 79 2.34 -4.56 -10.17
CA VAL A 79 1.49 -5.39 -9.32
C VAL A 79 1.68 -5.02 -7.85
N TRP A 80 0.59 -5.05 -7.09
CA TRP A 80 0.56 -4.88 -5.64
C TRP A 80 -0.21 -6.03 -4.98
N MET A 81 0.39 -6.65 -3.97
CA MET A 81 -0.29 -7.56 -3.05
C MET A 81 -0.50 -6.86 -1.71
N GLU A 82 -1.75 -6.79 -1.24
CA GLU A 82 -2.05 -6.33 0.11
C GLU A 82 -1.51 -7.31 1.16
N SER A 83 -0.97 -6.79 2.26
CA SER A 83 -0.38 -7.59 3.34
C SER A 83 -1.02 -7.27 4.70
N LYS A 84 -0.97 -8.24 5.62
CA LYS A 84 -1.53 -8.06 6.98
C LYS A 84 -0.58 -7.36 7.93
N LEU A 85 0.73 -7.42 7.65
CA LEU A 85 1.82 -6.89 8.45
C LEU A 85 2.94 -6.42 7.52
N PRO A 86 3.83 -5.53 7.99
CA PRO A 86 5.02 -5.14 7.24
C PRO A 86 6.10 -6.23 7.34
N ASP A 87 5.79 -7.43 6.85
CA ASP A 87 6.67 -8.59 6.87
C ASP A 87 7.55 -8.63 5.62
N PHE A 88 8.85 -8.40 5.83
CA PHE A 88 9.84 -8.42 4.75
C PHE A 88 9.98 -9.80 4.10
N ALA A 89 9.84 -10.89 4.85
CA ALA A 89 9.98 -12.24 4.32
C ALA A 89 8.86 -12.56 3.34
N GLN A 90 7.62 -12.23 3.68
CA GLN A 90 6.47 -12.35 2.79
C GLN A 90 6.60 -11.45 1.56
N ALA A 91 7.10 -10.21 1.71
CA ALA A 91 7.35 -9.33 0.58
C ALA A 91 8.40 -9.92 -0.38
N LYS A 92 9.46 -10.53 0.14
CA LYS A 92 10.47 -11.23 -0.65
C LYS A 92 9.90 -12.45 -1.36
N GLU A 93 9.13 -13.29 -0.65
CA GLU A 93 8.46 -14.46 -1.23
C GLU A 93 7.56 -14.06 -2.41
N PHE A 94 6.75 -13.01 -2.24
CA PHE A 94 5.90 -12.50 -3.30
C PHE A 94 6.72 -11.99 -4.50
N ALA A 95 7.73 -11.17 -4.24
CA ALA A 95 8.58 -10.60 -5.29
C ALA A 95 9.30 -11.70 -6.09
N ASP A 96 9.92 -12.66 -5.40
CA ASP A 96 10.61 -13.80 -6.02
C ASP A 96 9.62 -14.65 -6.84
N GLY A 97 8.44 -14.95 -6.29
CA GLY A 97 7.43 -15.76 -6.95
C GLY A 97 6.90 -15.14 -8.24
N VAL A 98 6.60 -13.83 -8.23
CA VAL A 98 6.14 -13.12 -9.43
C VAL A 98 7.27 -12.98 -10.45
N ARG A 99 8.47 -12.61 -10.01
CA ARG A 99 9.61 -12.37 -10.90
C ARG A 99 10.22 -13.64 -11.49
N ALA A 100 10.00 -14.80 -10.86
CA ALA A 100 10.34 -16.09 -11.46
C ALA A 100 9.58 -16.33 -12.78
N ALA A 101 8.33 -15.84 -12.88
CA ALA A 101 7.54 -15.93 -14.11
C ALA A 101 7.67 -14.68 -14.99
N ILE A 102 7.80 -13.49 -14.39
CA ILE A 102 7.83 -12.20 -15.09
C ILE A 102 8.98 -11.34 -14.51
N PRO A 103 10.24 -11.57 -14.96
CA PRO A 103 11.42 -10.98 -14.32
C PRO A 103 11.44 -9.45 -14.24
N HIS A 104 10.81 -8.77 -15.21
CA HIS A 104 10.79 -7.32 -15.32
C HIS A 104 9.57 -6.67 -14.66
N GLN A 105 8.72 -7.44 -13.98
CA GLN A 105 7.52 -6.91 -13.33
C GLN A 105 7.89 -5.85 -12.29
N LYS A 106 7.29 -4.66 -12.42
CA LYS A 106 7.36 -3.61 -11.40
C LYS A 106 6.42 -3.98 -10.26
N LEU A 107 6.86 -3.76 -9.03
CA LEU A 107 6.06 -4.05 -7.85
C LEU A 107 5.75 -2.74 -7.11
N ALA A 108 4.58 -2.70 -6.49
CA ALA A 108 4.18 -1.63 -5.59
C ALA A 108 3.86 -2.17 -4.19
N TYR A 109 4.11 -1.34 -3.17
CA TYR A 109 3.94 -1.74 -1.77
C TYR A 109 3.21 -0.68 -0.96
N ASN A 110 2.18 -1.10 -0.23
CA ASN A 110 1.46 -0.27 0.72
C ASN A 110 2.18 -0.29 2.09
N LEU A 111 2.75 0.84 2.47
CA LEU A 111 3.29 1.10 3.80
C LEU A 111 2.14 1.44 4.74
N SER A 112 1.28 0.45 5.01
CA SER A 112 -0.03 0.67 5.61
C SER A 112 0.06 1.33 6.99
N PRO A 113 -0.69 2.43 7.23
CA PRO A 113 -0.80 3.01 8.56
C PRO A 113 -1.71 2.18 9.49
N SER A 114 -2.41 1.16 8.98
CA SER A 114 -3.12 0.19 9.82
C SER A 114 -2.17 -0.76 10.56
N PHE A 115 -0.90 -0.81 10.16
CA PHE A 115 0.11 -1.53 10.92
C PHE A 115 0.52 -0.72 12.15
N ASN A 116 0.66 -1.40 13.29
CA ASN A 116 1.35 -0.81 14.42
C ASN A 116 2.87 -0.90 14.20
N TRP A 117 3.43 0.09 13.50
CA TRP A 117 4.85 0.13 13.15
C TRP A 117 5.79 0.03 14.36
N LYS A 118 5.40 0.64 15.48
CA LYS A 118 6.18 0.62 16.73
C LYS A 118 6.34 -0.81 17.28
N THR A 119 5.32 -1.65 17.16
CA THR A 119 5.39 -3.05 17.61
C THR A 119 5.87 -4.00 16.52
N ALA A 120 5.66 -3.64 15.25
CA ALA A 120 6.03 -4.50 14.12
C ALA A 120 7.53 -4.59 13.91
N MET A 121 8.30 -3.51 14.12
CA MET A 121 9.75 -3.52 13.96
C MET A 121 10.47 -2.38 14.70
N PRO A 122 11.76 -2.54 15.04
CA PRO A 122 12.61 -1.48 15.61
C PRO A 122 12.76 -0.25 14.70
N ARG A 123 13.09 0.91 15.28
CA ARG A 123 13.27 2.17 14.52
C ARG A 123 14.33 2.08 13.41
N ALA A 124 15.45 1.38 13.68
CA ALA A 124 16.51 1.16 12.68
C ALA A 124 16.00 0.33 11.48
N ASP A 125 15.07 -0.60 11.74
CA ASP A 125 14.42 -1.37 10.68
C ASP A 125 13.38 -0.55 9.92
N GLN A 126 12.62 0.33 10.59
CA GLN A 126 11.68 1.25 9.95
C GLN A 126 12.39 2.16 8.94
N GLU A 127 13.55 2.70 9.33
CA GLU A 127 14.34 3.61 8.49
C GLU A 127 14.84 2.95 7.20
N THR A 128 15.18 1.66 7.26
CA THR A 128 15.70 0.91 6.12
C THR A 128 14.64 0.14 5.35
N TYR A 129 13.40 0.02 5.86
CA TYR A 129 12.36 -0.85 5.32
C TYR A 129 12.06 -0.55 3.84
N ILE A 130 11.87 0.72 3.50
CA ILE A 130 11.59 1.17 2.12
C ILE A 130 12.73 0.79 1.17
N ARG A 131 13.99 1.01 1.60
CA ARG A 131 15.18 0.69 0.80
C ARG A 131 15.34 -0.81 0.58
N ARG A 132 15.06 -1.60 1.62
CA ARG A 132 15.07 -3.07 1.53
C ARG A 132 13.98 -3.59 0.59
N LEU A 133 12.78 -3.01 0.62
CA LEU A 133 11.72 -3.35 -0.34
C LEU A 133 12.13 -2.97 -1.78
N ALA A 134 12.74 -1.79 -1.95
CA ALA A 134 13.16 -1.32 -3.27
C ALA A 134 14.16 -2.29 -3.95
N SER A 135 15.06 -2.93 -3.18
CA SER A 135 16.00 -3.93 -3.74
C SER A 135 15.33 -5.21 -4.25
N LEU A 136 14.09 -5.48 -3.84
CA LEU A 136 13.26 -6.59 -4.34
C LEU A 136 12.46 -6.21 -5.60
N GLY A 137 12.48 -4.94 -6.02
CA GLY A 137 11.72 -4.44 -7.17
C GLY A 137 10.44 -3.68 -6.82
N TYR A 138 10.20 -3.37 -5.55
CA TYR A 138 9.12 -2.47 -5.11
C TYR A 138 9.49 -1.01 -5.41
N CYS A 139 9.27 -0.61 -6.66
CA CYS A 139 9.70 0.69 -7.19
C CYS A 139 8.75 1.85 -6.87
N TRP A 140 7.52 1.56 -6.42
CA TRP A 140 6.58 2.56 -5.95
C TRP A 140 5.99 2.14 -4.60
N GLN A 141 6.08 3.03 -3.61
CA GLN A 141 5.66 2.74 -2.25
C GLN A 141 4.91 3.95 -1.69
N PHE A 142 3.86 3.70 -0.93
CA PHE A 142 2.94 4.76 -0.47
C PHE A 142 2.36 4.43 0.89
N ILE A 143 2.08 5.46 1.68
CA ILE A 143 1.30 5.36 2.92
C ILE A 143 -0.12 5.85 2.60
N THR A 144 -1.07 4.93 2.54
CA THR A 144 -2.43 5.19 2.04
C THR A 144 -3.17 6.33 2.75
N LEU A 145 -3.08 6.38 4.09
CA LEU A 145 -3.84 7.32 4.92
C LEU A 145 -2.95 8.31 5.67
N ALA A 146 -1.73 8.58 5.20
CA ALA A 146 -0.83 9.53 5.85
C ALA A 146 -1.46 10.91 6.01
N GLY A 147 -2.04 11.46 4.93
CA GLY A 147 -2.71 12.77 4.96
C GLY A 147 -3.83 12.84 5.99
N LEU A 148 -4.66 11.79 6.10
CA LEU A 148 -5.71 11.71 7.11
C LEU A 148 -5.13 11.80 8.53
N HIS A 149 -4.11 11.00 8.83
CA HIS A 149 -3.51 10.95 10.17
C HIS A 149 -2.74 12.22 10.52
N THR A 150 -2.01 12.83 9.58
CA THR A 150 -1.30 14.09 9.82
C THR A 150 -2.27 15.23 10.08
N THR A 151 -3.34 15.35 9.29
CA THR A 151 -4.37 16.37 9.47
C THR A 151 -5.12 16.17 10.78
N ALA A 152 -5.52 14.95 11.11
CA ALA A 152 -6.23 14.66 12.36
C ALA A 152 -5.36 14.98 13.59
N LEU A 153 -4.08 14.60 13.55
CA LEU A 153 -3.15 14.81 14.66
C LEU A 153 -2.94 16.29 14.97
N ILE A 154 -2.64 17.11 13.94
CA ILE A 154 -2.40 18.54 14.16
C ILE A 154 -3.70 19.26 14.55
N SER A 155 -4.84 18.86 13.98
CA SER A 155 -6.13 19.44 14.34
C SER A 155 -6.50 19.20 15.80
N ASP A 156 -6.36 17.97 16.32
CA ASP A 156 -6.63 17.67 17.74
C ASP A 156 -5.67 18.45 18.66
N ARG A 157 -4.37 18.43 18.37
CA ARG A 157 -3.36 19.12 19.18
C ARG A 157 -3.63 20.63 19.23
N PHE A 158 -3.81 21.25 18.06
CA PHE A 158 -4.04 22.69 17.98
C PHE A 158 -5.37 23.08 18.63
N ALA A 159 -6.49 22.44 18.26
CA ALA A 159 -7.79 22.80 18.81
C ALA A 159 -7.84 22.66 20.34
N ARG A 160 -7.23 21.61 20.90
CA ARG A 160 -7.14 21.38 22.35
C ARG A 160 -6.34 22.46 23.06
N ALA A 161 -5.18 22.85 22.51
CA ALA A 161 -4.36 23.90 23.11
C ALA A 161 -5.01 25.28 22.94
N TYR A 162 -5.55 25.56 21.76
CA TYR A 162 -6.20 26.81 21.42
C TYR A 162 -7.41 27.08 22.32
N SER A 163 -8.22 26.06 22.64
CA SER A 163 -9.34 26.21 23.57
C SER A 163 -8.90 26.50 25.02
N GLN A 164 -7.63 26.30 25.37
CA GLN A 164 -7.10 26.49 26.73
C GLN A 164 -6.30 27.77 26.88
N VAL A 165 -5.46 28.11 25.90
CA VAL A 165 -4.53 29.25 25.97
C VAL A 165 -4.67 30.26 24.82
N GLY A 166 -5.70 30.12 23.98
CA GLY A 166 -6.03 31.07 22.92
C GLY A 166 -4.88 31.29 21.93
N MET A 167 -4.62 32.55 21.59
CA MET A 167 -3.60 32.93 20.59
C MET A 167 -2.18 32.48 20.93
N ARG A 168 -1.86 32.22 22.21
CA ARG A 168 -0.58 31.63 22.58
C ARG A 168 -0.36 30.28 21.87
N ALA A 169 -1.40 29.46 21.74
CA ALA A 169 -1.31 28.19 21.02
C ALA A 169 -1.03 28.39 19.51
N TYR A 170 -1.54 29.46 18.91
CA TYR A 170 -1.24 29.76 17.50
C TYR A 170 0.21 30.20 17.31
N GLY A 171 0.72 31.08 18.18
CA GLY A 171 2.13 31.46 18.18
C GLY A 171 3.06 30.25 18.36
N GLU A 172 2.91 29.53 19.47
CA GLU A 172 3.82 28.44 19.86
C GLU A 172 3.72 27.17 18.99
N LEU A 173 2.52 26.78 18.55
CA LEU A 173 2.31 25.48 17.88
C LEU A 173 2.21 25.57 16.36
N VAL A 174 2.00 26.76 15.80
CA VAL A 174 1.77 26.96 14.36
C VAL A 174 2.77 27.96 13.79
N GLN A 175 2.69 29.23 14.19
CA GLN A 175 3.41 30.30 13.52
C GLN A 175 4.92 30.27 13.77
N GLU A 176 5.37 30.10 15.01
CA GLU A 176 6.81 29.98 15.32
C GLU A 176 7.43 28.75 14.63
N PRO A 177 6.84 27.53 14.70
CA PRO A 177 7.33 26.39 13.92
C PRO A 177 7.33 26.61 12.41
N GLU A 178 6.33 27.28 11.83
CA GLU A 178 6.31 27.61 10.39
C GLU A 178 7.48 28.54 10.02
N MET A 179 7.81 29.53 10.85
CA MET A 179 8.95 30.43 10.65
C MET A 179 10.28 29.69 10.81
N GLU A 180 10.46 28.91 11.87
CA GLU A 180 11.69 28.15 12.15
C GLU A 180 12.01 27.11 11.07
N LEU A 181 10.98 26.44 10.56
CA LEU A 181 11.12 25.44 9.48
C LEU A 181 11.14 26.07 8.08
N GLY A 182 10.88 27.37 7.96
CA GLY A 182 10.83 28.07 6.68
C GLY A 182 9.70 27.58 5.77
N VAL A 183 8.53 27.28 6.34
CA VAL A 183 7.34 26.86 5.57
C VAL A 183 6.86 28.03 4.71
N ASP A 184 6.74 27.79 3.40
CA ASP A 184 6.36 28.79 2.42
C ASP A 184 4.98 29.43 2.67
N VAL A 185 4.03 28.63 3.19
CA VAL A 185 2.66 29.04 3.50
C VAL A 185 2.58 30.16 4.56
N VAL A 186 3.60 30.36 5.40
CA VAL A 186 3.60 31.47 6.39
C VAL A 186 3.41 32.83 5.70
N LYS A 187 3.97 32.97 4.49
CA LYS A 187 3.74 34.07 3.54
C LYS A 187 2.59 33.71 2.59
N HIS A 188 1.39 33.58 3.15
CA HIS A 188 0.21 33.04 2.49
C HIS A 188 -0.29 33.87 1.29
N GLN A 189 -0.08 35.18 1.25
CA GLN A 189 -0.38 36.01 0.07
C GLN A 189 0.59 35.70 -1.07
N LYS A 190 1.89 35.65 -0.77
CA LYS A 190 2.89 35.24 -1.77
C LYS A 190 2.64 33.82 -2.27
N TRP A 191 2.44 32.87 -1.35
CA TRP A 191 2.23 31.46 -1.65
C TRP A 191 0.97 31.22 -2.50
N SER A 192 -0.14 31.90 -2.19
CA SER A 192 -1.38 31.79 -2.96
C SER A 192 -1.30 32.45 -4.35
N GLY A 193 -0.19 33.11 -4.68
CA GLY A 193 0.06 33.71 -5.98
C GLY A 193 -0.51 35.13 -6.12
N ALA A 194 -0.71 35.87 -5.02
CA ALA A 194 -1.18 37.26 -5.08
C ALA A 194 -0.31 38.12 -6.00
N ALA A 195 1.02 38.00 -5.88
CA ALA A 195 1.96 38.70 -6.75
C ALA A 195 1.81 38.30 -8.23
N TYR A 196 1.53 37.03 -8.52
CA TYR A 196 1.32 36.56 -9.90
C TYR A 196 0.06 37.22 -10.51
N VAL A 197 -1.04 37.26 -9.76
CA VAL A 197 -2.27 37.91 -10.20
C VAL A 197 -2.08 39.43 -10.32
N ASP A 198 -1.36 40.06 -9.40
CA ASP A 198 -1.04 41.50 -9.46
C ASP A 198 -0.25 41.86 -10.73
N GLU A 199 0.74 41.05 -11.11
CA GLU A 199 1.51 41.30 -12.35
C GLU A 199 0.67 41.05 -13.61
N LEU A 200 -0.21 40.04 -13.60
CA LEU A 200 -1.20 39.87 -14.68
C LEU A 200 -2.14 41.08 -14.80
N GLN A 201 -2.58 41.64 -13.67
CA GLN A 201 -3.44 42.83 -13.65
C GLN A 201 -2.70 44.05 -14.19
N LYS A 202 -1.48 44.32 -13.71
CA LYS A 202 -0.65 45.45 -14.20
C LYS A 202 -0.41 45.35 -15.70
N MET A 203 -0.18 44.14 -16.22
CA MET A 203 -0.01 43.91 -17.66
C MET A 203 -1.25 44.35 -18.46
N VAL A 204 -2.46 44.02 -18.00
CA VAL A 204 -3.70 44.34 -18.74
C VAL A 204 -4.25 45.75 -18.46
N THR A 205 -3.90 46.36 -17.32
CA THR A 205 -4.34 47.74 -16.97
C THR A 205 -3.33 48.82 -17.32
N GLY A 206 -2.23 48.48 -17.99
CA GLY A 206 -1.22 49.46 -18.42
C GLY A 206 -0.36 50.01 -17.27
N GLY A 207 -0.13 49.21 -16.22
CA GLY A 207 0.73 49.56 -15.10
C GLY A 207 0.09 50.43 -14.00
N VAL A 208 -1.19 50.79 -14.14
CA VAL A 208 -1.93 51.56 -13.13
C VAL A 208 -3.04 50.68 -12.56
N SER A 209 -2.87 50.23 -11.32
CA SER A 209 -3.92 49.57 -10.54
C SER A 209 -3.91 50.10 -9.12
N SER A 210 -5.02 50.70 -8.67
CA SER A 210 -5.19 51.22 -7.31
C SER A 210 -5.48 50.12 -6.27
N THR A 211 -5.61 48.87 -6.70
CA THR A 211 -6.01 47.71 -5.86
C THR A 211 -4.95 46.62 -5.80
N ALA A 212 -3.69 46.89 -6.20
CA ALA A 212 -2.61 45.90 -6.12
C ALA A 212 -2.41 45.44 -4.67
N ALA A 213 -2.45 44.12 -4.44
CA ALA A 213 -2.40 43.53 -3.11
C ALA A 213 -0.99 43.60 -2.49
N MET A 214 0.06 43.61 -3.31
CA MET A 214 1.46 43.58 -2.89
C MET A 214 2.11 44.98 -2.88
N GLY A 215 1.60 45.87 -2.02
CA GLY A 215 2.05 47.26 -1.86
C GLY A 215 2.89 47.53 -0.60
N LYS A 216 3.14 48.82 -0.31
CA LYS A 216 3.85 49.27 0.90
C LYS A 216 2.98 49.01 2.14
N GLY A 217 3.47 48.23 3.11
CA GLY A 217 2.74 47.88 4.34
C GLY A 217 2.01 46.53 4.30
N VAL A 218 2.44 45.61 3.44
CA VAL A 218 1.93 44.24 3.40
C VAL A 218 2.21 43.54 4.74
N THR A 219 1.21 42.83 5.24
CA THR A 219 1.26 42.14 6.55
C THR A 219 2.35 41.09 6.65
N GLU A 220 2.84 40.57 5.52
CA GLU A 220 3.94 39.60 5.47
C GLU A 220 5.31 40.18 5.82
N ASP A 221 5.48 41.51 5.82
CA ASP A 221 6.73 42.16 6.25
C ASP A 221 7.07 41.87 7.72
N GLN A 222 6.13 41.31 8.49
CA GLN A 222 6.32 40.93 9.90
C GLN A 222 6.98 39.56 10.07
N PHE A 223 7.10 38.76 9.00
CA PHE A 223 7.69 37.43 9.03
C PHE A 223 9.13 37.49 8.51
N HIS A 224 10.06 37.75 9.43
CA HIS A 224 11.52 37.84 9.20
C HIS A 224 12.26 36.60 9.69
#